data_AF-A0A660S7T6-F1
#
_entry.id   AF-A0A660S7T6-F1
#
_cell.length_a   1.000
_cell.length_b   1.000
_cell.length_c   1.000
_cell.angle_alpha   90.00
_cell.angle_beta   90.00
_cell.angle_gamma   90.00
#
_symmetry.space_group_name_H-M   'P 1'
#
loop_
_entity.id
_entity.type
_entity.pdbx_description
1 polymer ?
#
loop_
_entity_poly.entity_id
_entity_poly.type
_entity_poly.pdbx_seq_one_letter_code
_entity_poly.pdbx_strand_id
1 'polypeptide(L)'
;MKRILFAVLFLLIIVQFAWVPVLNASQPKPNHEPLLALLFGLIIPGGGQFYNGDTHQAIMNLVIVVALYIVVGILSYFIPLFFFIWIIPWFVWLYFAWQGYQKAIKIRDGTAMKFGKMKLADLRIKNKAYAF
;
A
#
# COMPACT_ATOMS: atom_id res chain seq x y z
N MET A 1 14.23 27.91 -10.75
CA MET A 1 12.97 27.41 -10.15
C MET A 1 12.72 25.92 -10.37
N LYS A 2 12.70 25.38 -11.60
CA LYS A 2 12.37 23.96 -11.86
C LYS A 2 13.23 22.92 -11.11
N ARG A 3 14.53 23.18 -10.93
CA ARG A 3 15.46 22.27 -10.21
C ARG A 3 15.20 22.18 -8.70
N ILE A 4 14.77 23.29 -8.09
CA ILE A 4 14.44 23.36 -6.66
C ILE A 4 13.15 22.59 -6.40
N LEU A 5 12.17 22.69 -7.31
CA LEU A 5 10.92 21.95 -7.22
C LEU A 5 11.14 20.43 -7.23
N PHE A 6 12.06 19.92 -8.08
CA PHE A 6 12.41 18.50 -8.11
C PHE A 6 13.14 18.03 -6.85
N ALA A 7 14.06 18.85 -6.31
CA ALA A 7 14.76 18.54 -5.07
C ALA A 7 13.79 18.48 -3.88
N VAL A 8 12.80 19.38 -3.83
CA VAL A 8 11.76 19.38 -2.80
C VAL A 8 10.85 18.16 -2.92
N LEU A 9 10.42 17.78 -4.13
CA LEU A 9 9.63 16.56 -4.34
C LEU A 9 10.41 15.29 -3.94
N PHE A 10 11.69 15.23 -4.28
CA PHE A 10 12.56 14.11 -3.90
C PHE A 10 12.75 14.03 -2.37
N LEU A 11 12.93 15.17 -1.70
CA LEU A 11 12.98 15.25 -0.24
C LEU A 11 11.66 14.82 0.41
N LEU A 12 10.52 15.21 -0.16
CA LEU A 12 9.21 14.77 0.33
C LEU A 12 9.03 13.26 0.21
N ILE A 13 9.52 12.64 -0.87
CA ILE A 13 9.53 11.18 -1.04
C ILE A 13 10.41 10.53 0.03
N ILE A 14 11.63 11.02 0.25
CA ILE A 14 12.54 10.47 1.29
C ILE A 14 11.95 10.63 2.69
N VAL A 15 11.34 11.79 2.99
CA VAL A 15 10.68 12.04 4.28
C VAL A 15 9.49 11.09 4.46
N GLN A 16 8.71 10.81 3.41
CA GLN A 16 7.67 9.78 3.48
C GLN A 16 8.26 8.40 3.82
N PHE A 17 9.35 7.98 3.18
CA PHE A 17 10.02 6.70 3.50
C PHE A 17 10.55 6.62 4.94
N ALA A 18 11.00 7.74 5.52
CA ALA A 18 11.51 7.79 6.90
C ALA A 18 10.40 7.69 7.97
N TRP A 19 9.18 8.16 7.67
CA TRP A 19 8.06 8.19 8.64
C TRP A 19 7.08 7.01 8.51
N VAL A 20 7.09 6.31 7.37
CA VAL A 20 6.23 5.16 7.08
C VAL A 20 6.30 3.99 8.09
N PRO A 21 7.45 3.64 8.71
CA PRO A 21 7.51 2.56 9.70
C PRO A 21 6.68 2.79 10.99
N VAL A 22 6.22 4.02 11.25
CA VAL A 22 5.64 4.42 12.56
C VAL A 22 4.10 4.44 12.56
N LEU A 23 3.45 4.35 11.40
CA LEU A 23 1.98 4.40 11.31
C LEU A 23 1.36 3.02 11.53
N ASN A 24 1.09 2.75 12.81
CA ASN A 24 0.61 1.50 13.38
C ASN A 24 -0.70 1.00 12.74
N ALA A 25 -0.77 -0.31 12.52
CA ALA A 25 -1.84 -1.04 11.86
C ALA A 25 -3.12 -1.05 12.71
N SER A 26 -4.19 -0.44 12.22
CA SER A 26 -5.53 -0.72 12.73
C SER A 26 -5.84 -2.20 12.47
N GLN A 27 -6.16 -2.94 13.52
CA GLN A 27 -6.47 -4.37 13.45
C GLN A 27 -7.57 -4.62 12.39
N PRO A 28 -7.40 -5.61 11.50
CA PRO A 28 -8.40 -5.92 10.47
C PRO A 28 -9.71 -6.34 11.14
N LYS A 29 -10.79 -5.59 10.89
CA LYS A 29 -12.14 -5.92 11.39
C LYS A 29 -12.68 -7.18 10.68
N PRO A 30 -13.42 -8.08 11.33
CA PRO A 30 -13.89 -9.32 10.71
C PRO A 30 -14.93 -9.14 9.58
N ASN A 31 -15.60 -7.99 9.48
CA ASN A 31 -16.67 -7.73 8.52
C ASN A 31 -16.20 -6.89 7.32
N HIS A 32 -15.10 -7.30 6.67
CA HIS A 32 -14.62 -6.61 5.46
C HIS A 32 -15.43 -7.04 4.24
N GLU A 33 -15.97 -6.05 3.53
CA GLU A 33 -16.59 -6.25 2.21
C GLU A 33 -15.52 -6.10 1.13
N PRO A 34 -15.17 -7.15 0.38
CA PRO A 34 -14.11 -7.08 -0.62
C PRO A 34 -14.39 -6.06 -1.71
N LEU A 35 -15.66 -5.92 -2.10
CA LEU A 35 -16.07 -4.97 -3.12
C LEU A 35 -15.81 -3.52 -2.69
N LEU A 36 -15.99 -3.19 -1.40
CA LEU A 36 -15.64 -1.86 -0.87
C LEU A 36 -14.13 -1.64 -0.91
N ALA A 37 -13.33 -2.65 -0.55
CA ALA A 37 -11.87 -2.56 -0.64
C ALA A 37 -11.41 -2.27 -2.08
N LEU A 38 -12.05 -2.90 -3.07
CA LEU A 38 -11.77 -2.65 -4.49
C LEU A 38 -12.16 -1.22 -4.89
N LEU A 39 -13.38 -0.78 -4.55
CA LEU A 39 -13.87 0.56 -4.86
C LEU A 39 -12.94 1.64 -4.28
N PHE A 40 -12.55 1.51 -3.01
CA PHE A 40 -11.57 2.43 -2.40
C PHE A 40 -10.23 2.39 -3.12
N GLY A 41 -9.76 1.20 -3.52
CA GLY A 41 -8.53 1.05 -4.29
C GLY A 41 -8.58 1.63 -5.70
N LEU A 42 -9.75 1.67 -6.34
CA LEU A 42 -9.94 2.29 -7.67
C LEU A 42 -10.04 3.81 -7.61
N ILE A 43 -10.56 4.38 -6.52
CA ILE A 43 -10.67 5.84 -6.35
C ILE A 43 -9.33 6.43 -5.90
N ILE A 44 -8.61 5.74 -5.00
CA ILE A 44 -7.34 6.20 -4.45
C ILE A 44 -6.32 5.05 -4.48
N PRO A 45 -5.11 5.26 -5.03
CA PRO A 45 -4.07 4.25 -4.97
C PRO A 45 -3.69 3.99 -3.50
N GLY A 46 -3.78 2.74 -3.07
CA GLY A 46 -3.61 2.37 -1.65
C GLY A 46 -4.89 2.36 -0.82
N GLY A 47 -6.03 2.84 -1.36
CA GLY A 47 -7.29 2.94 -0.62
C GLY A 47 -7.83 1.58 -0.14
N GLY A 48 -7.65 0.52 -0.93
CA GLY A 48 -8.05 -0.83 -0.52
C GLY A 48 -7.21 -1.37 0.64
N GLN A 49 -5.91 -1.05 0.69
CA GLN A 49 -5.04 -1.40 1.81
C GLN A 49 -5.41 -0.62 3.08
N PHE A 50 -5.78 0.66 2.92
CA PHE A 50 -6.24 1.49 4.02
C PHE A 50 -7.54 0.96 4.62
N TYR A 51 -8.50 0.59 3.76
CA TYR A 51 -9.74 -0.07 4.17
C TYR A 51 -9.46 -1.33 5.00
N ASN A 52 -8.51 -2.15 4.55
CA ASN A 52 -8.05 -3.36 5.24
C ASN A 52 -7.25 -3.13 6.54
N GLY A 53 -7.03 -1.87 6.93
CA GLY A 53 -6.27 -1.48 8.11
C GLY A 53 -4.75 -1.57 7.97
N ASP A 54 -4.24 -1.79 6.76
CA ASP A 54 -2.81 -1.75 6.45
C ASP A 54 -2.41 -0.36 5.93
N THR A 55 -2.36 0.58 6.86
CA THR A 55 -2.02 1.99 6.61
C THR A 55 -0.63 2.16 6.00
N HIS A 56 0.33 1.33 6.43
CA HIS A 56 1.68 1.33 5.89
C HIS A 56 1.67 0.99 4.39
N GLN A 57 1.04 -0.12 4.02
CA GLN A 57 0.96 -0.53 2.62
C GLN A 57 0.11 0.45 1.78
N ALA A 58 -0.92 1.04 2.36
CA ALA A 58 -1.73 2.07 1.71
C ALA A 58 -0.90 3.29 1.30
N ILE A 59 -0.13 3.85 2.24
CA ILE A 59 0.72 5.01 1.99
C ILE A 59 1.81 4.66 0.98
N MET A 60 2.46 3.50 1.13
CA MET A 60 3.50 3.08 0.18
C MET A 60 2.96 2.99 -1.25
N ASN A 61 1.78 2.39 -1.43
CA ASN A 61 1.15 2.27 -2.75
C ASN A 61 0.77 3.63 -3.34
N LEU A 62 0.25 4.55 -2.51
CA LEU A 62 -0.04 5.93 -2.91
C LEU A 62 1.23 6.64 -3.40
N VAL A 63 2.32 6.57 -2.63
CA VAL A 63 3.59 7.22 -2.95
C VAL A 63 4.19 6.65 -4.23
N ILE A 64 4.18 5.33 -4.41
CA ILE A 64 4.68 4.69 -5.63
C ILE A 64 3.93 5.19 -6.86
N VAL A 65 2.59 5.23 -6.83
CA VAL A 65 1.79 5.67 -7.98
C VAL A 65 2.01 7.15 -8.28
N VAL A 66 2.03 8.02 -7.25
CA VAL A 66 2.30 9.45 -7.41
C VAL A 66 3.70 9.68 -7.96
N ALA A 67 4.72 9.01 -7.42
CA ALA A 67 6.09 9.11 -7.90
C ALA A 67 6.21 8.66 -9.37
N LEU A 68 5.54 7.57 -9.75
CA LEU A 68 5.50 7.11 -11.13
C LEU A 68 4.87 8.14 -12.07
N TYR A 69 3.74 8.74 -11.69
CA TYR A 69 3.12 9.81 -12.47
C TYR A 69 4.04 11.02 -12.65
N ILE A 70 4.76 11.43 -11.59
CA ILE A 70 5.73 12.52 -11.65
C ILE A 70 6.88 12.16 -12.60
N VAL A 71 7.48 10.98 -12.44
CA VAL A 71 8.61 10.52 -13.26
C VAL A 71 8.21 10.46 -14.74
N VAL A 72 7.07 9.84 -15.05
CA VAL A 72 6.56 9.75 -16.42
C VAL A 72 6.24 11.15 -16.97
N GLY A 73 5.68 12.04 -16.16
CA GLY A 73 5.42 13.43 -16.55
C GLY A 73 6.69 14.20 -16.91
N ILE A 74 7.76 14.05 -16.12
CA ILE A 74 9.07 14.65 -16.41
C ILE A 74 9.65 14.08 -17.70
N LEU A 75 9.66 12.76 -17.85
CA LEU A 75 10.23 12.11 -19.03
C LEU A 75 9.48 12.50 -20.32
N SER A 76 8.16 12.58 -20.25
CA SER A 76 7.31 12.98 -21.38
C SER A 76 7.54 14.43 -21.83
N TYR A 77 8.01 15.30 -20.92
CA TYR A 77 8.39 16.67 -21.26
C TYR A 77 9.62 16.72 -22.19
N PHE A 78 10.55 15.76 -22.06
CA PHE A 78 11.75 15.70 -22.88
C PHE A 78 11.57 14.86 -24.14
N ILE A 79 10.66 13.88 -24.13
CA ILE A 79 10.43 12.96 -25.24
C ILE A 79 8.92 12.87 -25.53
N PRO A 80 8.39 13.67 -26.47
CA PRO A 80 6.96 13.75 -26.76
C PRO A 80 6.30 12.43 -27.21
N LEU A 81 7.08 11.51 -27.78
CA LEU A 81 6.62 10.18 -28.23
C LEU A 81 6.31 9.21 -27.06
N PHE A 82 6.60 9.57 -25.81
CA PHE A 82 6.37 8.72 -24.63
C PHE A 82 4.92 8.73 -24.13
N PHE A 83 3.95 9.15 -24.96
CA PHE A 83 2.53 9.17 -24.58
C PHE A 83 2.03 7.81 -24.07
N PHE A 84 2.45 6.70 -24.68
CA PHE A 84 2.05 5.35 -24.27
C PHE A 84 2.54 4.95 -22.87
N ILE A 85 3.58 5.59 -22.35
CA ILE A 85 4.16 5.24 -21.04
C ILE A 85 3.32 5.77 -19.88
N TRP A 86 2.39 6.69 -20.13
CA TRP A 86 1.36 7.10 -19.17
C TRP A 86 0.40 5.98 -18.77
N ILE A 87 0.38 4.87 -19.50
CA ILE A 87 -0.42 3.70 -19.14
C ILE A 87 0.20 2.90 -17.98
N ILE A 88 1.51 3.02 -17.75
CA ILE A 88 2.22 2.23 -16.73
C ILE A 88 1.73 2.56 -15.30
N PRO A 89 1.65 3.84 -14.87
CA PRO A 89 1.10 4.18 -13.56
C PRO A 89 -0.34 3.68 -13.36
N TRP A 90 -1.14 3.67 -14.44
CA TRP A 90 -2.51 3.14 -14.44
C TRP A 90 -2.56 1.64 -14.14
N PHE A 91 -1.72 0.83 -14.81
CA PHE A 91 -1.66 -0.60 -14.52
C PHE A 91 -1.16 -0.91 -13.11
N VAL A 92 -0.17 -0.15 -12.62
CA VAL A 92 0.34 -0.30 -11.25
C VAL A 92 -0.74 0.03 -10.23
N TRP A 93 -1.52 1.09 -10.46
CA TRP A 93 -2.66 1.44 -9.62
C TRP A 93 -3.71 0.33 -9.60
N LEU A 94 -4.14 -0.15 -10.77
CA LEU A 94 -5.11 -1.26 -10.86
C LEU A 94 -4.62 -2.52 -10.14
N TYR A 95 -3.33 -2.82 -10.25
CA TYR A 95 -2.70 -3.92 -9.53
C TYR A 95 -2.81 -3.73 -8.00
N PHE A 96 -2.55 -2.53 -7.48
CA PHE A 96 -2.72 -2.24 -6.05
C PHE A 96 -4.18 -2.29 -5.60
N ALA A 97 -5.14 -1.86 -6.43
CA ALA A 97 -6.56 -2.01 -6.14
C ALA A 97 -6.94 -3.50 -6.02
N TRP A 98 -6.47 -4.32 -6.97
CA TRP A 98 -6.65 -5.78 -6.95
C TRP A 98 -6.03 -6.44 -5.71
N GLN A 99 -4.83 -6.01 -5.30
CA GLN A 99 -4.22 -6.51 -4.06
C GLN A 99 -5.07 -6.20 -2.81
N GLY A 100 -5.67 -5.01 -2.75
CA GLY A 100 -6.57 -4.62 -1.66
C GLY A 100 -7.80 -5.53 -1.60
N TYR A 101 -8.40 -5.82 -2.76
CA TYR A 101 -9.51 -6.77 -2.89
C TYR A 101 -9.15 -8.18 -2.41
N GLN A 102 -8.02 -8.73 -2.87
CA GLN A 102 -7.56 -10.07 -2.49
C GLN A 102 -7.29 -10.20 -0.99
N LYS A 103 -6.77 -9.13 -0.37
CA LYS A 103 -6.54 -9.10 1.08
C LYS A 103 -7.86 -9.06 1.86
N ALA A 104 -8.85 -8.33 1.38
CA ALA A 104 -10.18 -8.28 1.98
C ALA A 104 -10.89 -9.64 1.93
N ILE A 105 -10.77 -10.40 0.83
CA ILE A 105 -11.27 -11.79 0.75
C ILE A 105 -10.63 -12.64 1.86
N LYS A 106 -9.31 -12.59 2.01
CA LYS A 106 -8.59 -13.36 3.04
C LYS A 106 -8.99 -12.98 4.47
N ILE A 107 -9.34 -11.72 4.71
CA ILE A 107 -9.84 -11.25 6.01
C ILE A 107 -11.26 -11.77 6.24
N ARG A 108 -12.15 -11.66 5.25
CA ARG A 108 -13.54 -12.13 5.28
C ARG A 108 -13.65 -13.64 5.49
N ASP A 109 -12.84 -14.41 4.77
CA ASP A 109 -12.80 -15.88 4.87
C ASP A 109 -12.15 -16.37 6.18
N GLY A 110 -11.67 -15.45 7.03
CA GLY A 110 -11.04 -15.75 8.31
C GLY A 110 -9.67 -16.42 8.21
N THR A 111 -9.14 -16.61 7.00
CA THR A 111 -7.80 -17.19 6.79
C THR A 111 -6.72 -16.28 7.37
N ALA A 112 -6.83 -14.95 7.20
CA ALA A 112 -5.89 -14.01 7.81
C ALA A 112 -5.89 -14.05 9.35
N MET A 113 -7.06 -14.26 9.97
CA MET A 113 -7.20 -14.34 11.44
C MET A 113 -6.71 -15.68 12.01
N LYS A 114 -6.89 -16.80 11.29
CA LYS A 114 -6.38 -18.12 11.71
C LYS A 114 -4.86 -18.14 11.83
N PHE A 115 -4.15 -17.53 10.87
CA PHE A 115 -2.69 -17.43 10.93
C PHE A 115 -2.19 -16.57 12.09
N GLY A 116 -2.85 -15.44 12.38
CA GLY A 116 -2.51 -14.61 13.53
C GLY A 116 -2.68 -15.36 14.86
N LYS A 117 -3.78 -16.10 15.04
CA LYS A 117 -4.03 -16.92 16.24
C LYS A 117 -3.05 -18.07 16.37
N MET A 118 -2.69 -18.77 15.29
CA MET A 118 -1.67 -19.83 15.33
C MET A 118 -0.30 -19.28 15.69
N LYS A 119 0.12 -18.14 15.10
CA LYS A 119 1.40 -17.51 15.43
C LYS A 119 1.45 -17.04 16.88
N LEU A 120 0.35 -16.50 17.41
CA LEU A 120 0.23 -16.13 18.83
C LEU A 120 0.23 -17.35 19.75
N ALA A 121 -0.44 -18.44 19.37
CA ALA A 121 -0.42 -19.69 20.12
C ALA A 121 0.99 -20.31 20.17
N ASP A 122 1.68 -20.34 19.03
CA ASP A 122 3.07 -20.82 18.93
C ASP A 122 4.03 -19.97 19.76
N LEU A 123 3.94 -18.64 19.68
CA LEU A 123 4.72 -17.73 20.52
C LEU A 123 4.42 -17.93 22.02
N ARG A 124 3.17 -18.18 22.39
CA ARG A 124 2.79 -18.45 23.79
C ARG A 124 3.33 -19.78 24.29
N ILE A 125 3.39 -20.80 23.44
CA ILE A 125 4.01 -22.10 23.75
C ILE A 125 5.52 -21.94 23.89
N LYS A 126 6.17 -21.26 22.94
CA LYS A 126 7.61 -20.96 23.01
C LYS A 126 7.97 -20.20 24.27
N ASN A 127 7.22 -19.15 24.63
CA ASN A 127 7.52 -18.35 25.81
C ASN A 127 7.28 -19.11 27.13
N LYS A 128 6.34 -20.07 27.16
CA LYS A 128 6.19 -21.00 28.29
C LYS A 128 7.33 -22.01 28.40
N ALA A 129 7.92 -22.43 27.27
CA ALA A 129 9.04 -23.38 27.27
C ALA A 129 10.35 -22.80 27.82
N TYR A 130 10.49 -21.46 27.86
CA TYR A 130 11.66 -20.76 28.41
C TYR A 130 11.41 -20.15 29.81
N ALA A 131 10.31 -20.49 30.47
CA ALA A 131 9.94 -19.94 31.78
C ALA A 131 10.35 -20.84 32.98
N PHE A 132 11.33 -21.73 32.80
CA PHE A 132 11.90 -22.59 33.85
C PHE A 132 13.36 -22.21 34.14
#